data_AF-A0A6A3NDP4-F1
#
_entry.id   AF-A0A6A3NDP4-F1
#
_cell.length_a   1.000
_cell.length_b   1.000
_cell.length_c   1.000
_cell.angle_alpha   90.00
_cell.angle_beta   90.00
_cell.angle_gamma   90.00
#
_symmetry.space_group_name_H-M   'P 1'
#
loop_
_entity.id
_entity.type
_entity.pdbx_description
1 polymer ?
#
loop_
_entity_poly.entity_id
_entity_poly.type
_entity_poly.pdbx_seq_one_letter_code
_entity_poly.pdbx_strand_id
1 'polypeptide(L)'
;MGNALLLAAVKDRQAVALADAILPFDNLRVHEVETFWRAFYDSATSFALSKSQLRSICCRAVAGGVSSLQGSNARVAEYADAAFDLFADPFMQRRWQQLQPGARALQSQQYSSASDSLAAIDALEFLSAIAFIAAIPLDEKIDLLFDSWDMSEDGALDLDEFTISLKSTLSGLAKIIQPVAPSLATRATNVDPVVDEEEIIILAESNFREIANCGVAVSKEKIAEQESVTITCEQFREFCMKNKRAKELFDLFDVADASPENGDAGGRQLTNVVKAHEGAITALSYSAGLLLSGGRDGQIAQWDDKLKQKNDSRWHPSIGYL
;
A
#
# COMPACT_ATOMS: atom_id res chain seq x y z
N MET A 1 -10.86 6.84 18.37
CA MET A 1 -11.32 5.72 17.52
C MET A 1 -11.05 6.15 16.08
N GLY A 2 -10.99 5.21 15.16
CA GLY A 2 -10.57 5.45 13.78
C GLY A 2 -11.61 4.84 12.87
N ASN A 3 -11.45 5.00 11.56
CA ASN A 3 -12.36 4.48 10.55
C ASN A 3 -12.97 3.13 10.99
N ALA A 4 -14.30 3.09 11.14
CA ALA A 4 -14.99 1.95 11.74
C ALA A 4 -14.71 0.64 10.97
N LEU A 5 -14.39 0.74 9.68
CA LEU A 5 -13.98 -0.37 8.84
C LEU A 5 -12.58 -0.88 9.21
N LEU A 6 -11.60 0.02 9.43
CA LEU A 6 -10.28 -0.37 9.92
C LEU A 6 -10.36 -0.98 11.32
N LEU A 7 -11.18 -0.41 12.22
CA LEU A 7 -11.40 -0.99 13.54
C LEU A 7 -12.08 -2.35 13.50
N ALA A 8 -13.01 -2.57 12.55
CA ALA A 8 -13.63 -3.86 12.33
C ALA A 8 -12.63 -4.86 11.73
N ALA A 9 -11.81 -4.43 10.78
CA ALA A 9 -10.76 -5.23 10.15
C ALA A 9 -9.70 -5.69 11.15
N VAL A 10 -9.27 -4.81 12.06
CA VAL A 10 -8.35 -5.17 13.15
C VAL A 10 -8.96 -6.23 14.09
N LYS A 11 -10.28 -6.19 14.32
CA LYS A 11 -10.97 -7.17 15.17
C LYS A 11 -11.20 -8.51 14.49
N ASP A 12 -11.47 -8.50 13.19
CA ASP A 12 -11.71 -9.69 12.39
C ASP A 12 -11.05 -9.51 11.01
N ARG A 13 -9.83 -10.02 10.86
CA ARG A 13 -9.06 -9.86 9.61
C ARG A 13 -9.71 -10.60 8.44
N GLN A 14 -10.42 -11.70 8.70
CA GLN A 14 -11.09 -12.50 7.67
C GLN A 14 -12.37 -11.84 7.15
N ALA A 15 -12.84 -10.78 7.83
CA ALA A 15 -14.00 -10.01 7.43
C ALA A 15 -13.72 -9.04 6.26
N VAL A 16 -12.46 -8.78 5.94
CA VAL A 16 -12.04 -7.83 4.90
C VAL A 16 -11.02 -8.45 3.95
N ALA A 17 -10.99 -7.93 2.72
CA ALA A 17 -10.00 -8.25 1.70
C ALA A 17 -9.51 -6.96 1.05
N LEU A 18 -8.37 -7.02 0.36
CA LEU A 18 -7.93 -5.90 -0.47
C LEU A 18 -8.90 -5.70 -1.65
N ALA A 19 -9.11 -4.43 -2.02
CA ALA A 19 -9.87 -4.06 -3.21
C ALA A 19 -9.13 -4.51 -4.47
N ASP A 20 -9.86 -5.02 -5.47
CA ASP A 20 -9.26 -5.56 -6.70
C ASP A 20 -8.33 -4.57 -7.41
N ALA A 21 -8.65 -3.28 -7.33
CA ALA A 21 -7.90 -2.19 -7.94
C ALA A 21 -6.51 -1.97 -7.33
N ILE A 22 -6.26 -2.38 -6.08
CA ILE A 22 -4.94 -2.24 -5.43
C ILE A 22 -4.06 -3.48 -5.56
N LEU A 23 -4.64 -4.64 -5.92
CA LEU A 23 -3.91 -5.91 -6.02
C LEU A 23 -2.65 -5.86 -6.92
N PRO A 24 -2.59 -5.08 -8.02
CA PRO A 24 -1.36 -4.96 -8.79
C PRO A 24 -0.17 -4.35 -8.01
N PHE A 25 -0.45 -3.67 -6.89
CA PHE A 25 0.53 -2.99 -6.02
C PHE A 25 0.74 -3.73 -4.70
N ASP A 26 0.19 -4.93 -4.55
CA ASP A 26 0.36 -5.77 -3.37
C ASP A 26 1.75 -6.45 -3.39
N ASN A 27 2.30 -6.72 -2.20
CA ASN A 27 3.58 -7.43 -2.01
C ASN A 27 4.80 -6.80 -2.75
N LEU A 28 4.81 -5.47 -2.90
CA LEU A 28 5.99 -4.76 -3.39
C LEU A 28 7.19 -4.98 -2.46
N ARG A 29 8.39 -5.02 -3.03
CA ARG A 29 9.64 -4.99 -2.26
C ARG A 29 10.01 -3.55 -1.90
N VAL A 30 10.87 -3.36 -0.90
CA VAL A 30 11.36 -2.04 -0.46
C VAL A 30 11.79 -1.15 -1.62
N HIS A 31 12.71 -1.65 -2.45
CA HIS A 31 13.21 -0.89 -3.60
C HIS A 31 12.12 -0.54 -4.64
N GLU A 32 11.06 -1.34 -4.73
CA GLU A 32 9.93 -1.07 -5.63
C GLU A 32 9.08 0.09 -5.08
N VAL A 33 8.81 0.09 -3.78
CA VAL A 33 8.13 1.20 -3.08
C VAL A 33 8.96 2.49 -3.18
N GLU A 34 10.28 2.43 -2.96
CA GLU A 34 11.17 3.58 -3.16
C GLU A 34 11.14 4.08 -4.62
N THR A 35 10.99 3.19 -5.60
CA THR A 35 10.92 3.59 -7.01
C THR A 35 9.61 4.35 -7.29
N PHE A 36 8.51 3.99 -6.63
CA PHE A 36 7.28 4.80 -6.66
C PHE A 36 7.48 6.19 -6.07
N TRP A 37 8.13 6.29 -4.91
CA TRP A 37 8.47 7.59 -4.31
C TRP A 37 9.36 8.44 -5.21
N ARG A 38 10.44 7.88 -5.75
CA ARG A 38 11.31 8.57 -6.73
C ARG A 38 10.52 9.04 -7.95
N ALA A 39 9.65 8.19 -8.51
CA ALA A 39 8.80 8.57 -9.64
C ALA A 39 7.82 9.69 -9.30
N PHE A 40 7.29 9.73 -8.06
CA PHE A 40 6.48 10.84 -7.56
C PHE A 40 7.29 12.14 -7.49
N TYR A 41 8.45 12.15 -6.83
CA TYR A 41 9.31 13.33 -6.74
C TYR A 41 9.74 13.87 -8.11
N ASP A 42 10.00 12.97 -9.07
CA ASP A 42 10.43 13.35 -10.42
C ASP A 42 9.32 13.93 -11.30
N SER A 43 8.04 13.66 -10.99
CA SER A 43 6.94 13.93 -11.93
C SER A 43 5.72 14.65 -11.37
N ALA A 44 5.53 14.66 -10.04
CA ALA A 44 4.44 15.36 -9.39
C ALA A 44 4.86 16.79 -9.04
N THR A 45 3.95 17.73 -9.26
CA THR A 45 4.12 19.14 -8.86
C THR A 45 3.55 19.43 -7.47
N SER A 46 2.78 18.49 -6.93
CA SER A 46 2.07 18.58 -5.65
C SER A 46 1.62 17.20 -5.20
N PHE A 47 1.24 17.08 -3.92
CA PHE A 47 0.59 15.89 -3.38
C PHE A 47 -0.82 15.65 -3.91
N ALA A 48 -1.44 16.62 -4.58
CA ALA A 48 -2.67 16.38 -5.36
C ALA A 48 -2.30 15.81 -6.74
N LEU A 49 -2.60 14.54 -6.97
CA LEU A 49 -2.31 13.84 -8.22
C LEU A 49 -3.53 13.76 -9.10
N SER A 50 -3.42 14.18 -10.35
CA SER A 50 -4.39 13.86 -11.40
C SER A 50 -4.26 12.41 -11.87
N LYS A 51 -5.27 11.94 -12.62
CA LYS A 51 -5.25 10.60 -13.26
C LYS A 51 -4.04 10.45 -14.19
N SER A 52 -3.73 11.49 -14.96
CA SER A 52 -2.56 11.54 -15.85
C SER A 52 -1.22 11.49 -15.08
N GLN A 53 -1.12 12.17 -13.93
CA GLN A 53 0.06 12.12 -13.07
C GLN A 53 0.27 10.73 -12.46
N LEU A 54 -0.79 10.09 -11.92
CA LEU A 54 -0.66 8.74 -11.35
C LEU A 54 -0.23 7.71 -12.41
N ARG A 55 -0.77 7.79 -13.64
CA ARG A 55 -0.30 6.97 -14.76
C ARG A 55 1.20 7.17 -15.05
N SER A 56 1.65 8.42 -15.07
CA SER A 56 3.06 8.75 -15.30
C SER A 56 3.95 8.14 -14.21
N ILE A 57 3.56 8.26 -12.94
CA ILE A 57 4.27 7.68 -11.80
C ILE A 57 4.37 6.16 -11.95
N CYS A 58 3.25 5.47 -12.21
CA CYS A 58 3.24 4.02 -12.37
C CYS A 58 4.12 3.55 -13.56
N CYS A 59 4.04 4.24 -14.70
CA CYS A 59 4.85 3.91 -15.87
C CYS A 59 6.36 4.12 -15.60
N ARG A 60 6.72 5.19 -14.88
CA ARG A 60 8.12 5.43 -14.48
C ARG A 60 8.61 4.41 -13.47
N ALA A 61 7.76 4.03 -12.52
CA ALA A 61 8.10 3.01 -11.53
C ALA A 61 8.43 1.66 -12.20
N VAL A 62 7.60 1.23 -13.16
CA VAL A 62 7.88 0.02 -13.97
C VAL A 62 9.18 0.16 -14.77
N ALA A 63 9.41 1.32 -15.40
CA ALA A 63 10.67 1.58 -16.10
C ALA A 63 11.91 1.61 -15.17
N GLY A 64 11.71 1.98 -13.90
CA GLY A 64 12.72 2.04 -12.85
C GLY A 64 13.00 0.70 -12.15
N GLY A 65 12.29 -0.37 -12.51
CA GLY A 65 12.58 -1.73 -12.04
C GLY A 65 11.47 -2.40 -11.23
N VAL A 66 10.30 -1.77 -11.07
CA VAL A 66 9.14 -2.42 -10.42
C VAL A 66 8.66 -3.59 -11.29
N SER A 67 8.97 -4.80 -10.83
CA SER A 67 8.78 -6.04 -11.58
C SER A 67 7.42 -6.68 -11.28
N SER A 68 6.81 -6.38 -10.13
CA SER A 68 5.46 -6.81 -9.76
C SER A 68 4.38 -6.37 -10.77
N LEU A 69 4.56 -5.20 -11.39
CA LEU A 69 3.63 -4.58 -12.36
C LEU A 69 3.96 -4.92 -13.82
N GLN A 70 4.77 -5.96 -14.08
CA GLN A 70 5.20 -6.34 -15.43
C GLN A 70 4.01 -6.50 -16.39
N GLY A 71 4.01 -5.68 -17.44
CA GLY A 71 2.96 -5.63 -18.46
C GLY A 71 3.29 -4.62 -19.55
N SER A 72 2.45 -4.54 -20.58
CA SER A 72 2.54 -3.44 -21.55
C SER A 72 2.22 -2.11 -20.86
N ASN A 73 2.73 -0.99 -21.38
CA ASN A 73 2.38 0.35 -20.87
C ASN A 73 0.87 0.59 -20.81
N ALA A 74 0.09 -0.03 -21.71
CA ALA A 74 -1.36 0.03 -21.69
C ALA A 74 -1.95 -0.62 -20.42
N ARG A 75 -1.43 -1.78 -20.02
CA ARG A 75 -1.87 -2.49 -18.81
C ARG A 75 -1.47 -1.76 -17.53
N VAL A 76 -0.30 -1.14 -17.50
CA VAL A 76 0.14 -0.28 -16.37
C VAL A 76 -0.78 0.94 -16.25
N ALA A 77 -1.19 1.54 -17.38
CA ALA A 77 -2.15 2.63 -17.37
C ALA A 77 -3.53 2.20 -16.86
N GLU A 78 -4.00 1.00 -17.21
CA GLU A 78 -5.25 0.43 -16.66
C GLU A 78 -5.17 0.23 -15.15
N TYR A 79 -4.04 -0.26 -14.62
CA TYR A 79 -3.82 -0.40 -13.19
C TYR A 79 -3.82 0.95 -12.46
N ALA A 80 -3.11 1.93 -13.03
CA ALA A 80 -3.11 3.29 -12.49
C ALA A 80 -4.51 3.92 -12.52
N ASP A 81 -5.30 3.67 -13.56
CA ASP A 81 -6.67 4.18 -13.66
C ASP A 81 -7.60 3.57 -12.61
N ALA A 82 -7.53 2.25 -12.43
CA ALA A 82 -8.32 1.56 -11.42
C ALA A 82 -7.97 2.04 -10.01
N ALA A 83 -6.67 2.20 -9.72
CA ALA A 83 -6.21 2.78 -8.46
C ALA A 83 -6.67 4.24 -8.31
N PHE A 84 -6.57 5.06 -9.36
CA PHE A 84 -7.06 6.44 -9.32
C PHE A 84 -8.55 6.49 -8.96
N ASP A 85 -9.37 5.70 -9.65
CA ASP A 85 -10.81 5.70 -9.45
C ASP A 85 -11.19 5.18 -8.05
N LEU A 86 -10.42 4.23 -7.49
CA LEU A 86 -10.56 3.78 -6.09
C LEU A 86 -10.27 4.91 -5.09
N PHE A 87 -9.19 5.68 -5.31
CA PHE A 87 -8.77 6.73 -4.38
C PHE A 87 -9.54 8.05 -4.56
N ALA A 88 -10.10 8.28 -5.75
CA ALA A 88 -10.85 9.48 -6.11
C ALA A 88 -12.33 9.44 -5.67
N ASP A 89 -12.76 8.44 -4.90
CA ASP A 89 -14.16 8.27 -4.50
C ASP A 89 -14.80 9.59 -4.00
N PRO A 90 -15.97 10.00 -4.56
CA PRO A 90 -16.65 11.30 -4.37
C PRO A 90 -16.86 11.82 -2.93
N PHE A 91 -16.72 11.00 -1.90
CA PHE A 91 -16.85 11.46 -0.52
C PHE A 91 -15.66 12.32 -0.05
N MET A 92 -14.45 12.11 -0.59
CA MET A 92 -13.24 12.82 -0.15
C MET A 92 -12.87 14.03 -1.03
N GLN A 93 -13.31 14.05 -2.28
CA GLN A 93 -13.03 15.13 -3.24
C GLN A 93 -13.71 16.47 -2.86
N ARG A 94 -14.80 16.44 -2.07
CA ARG A 94 -15.50 17.65 -1.60
C ARG A 94 -14.70 18.49 -0.60
N ARG A 95 -13.70 17.92 0.08
CA ARG A 95 -12.86 18.63 1.07
C ARG A 95 -11.76 19.48 0.44
N TRP A 96 -11.13 19.02 -0.64
CA TRP A 96 -10.05 19.76 -1.31
C TRP A 96 -10.53 21.07 -1.97
N GLN A 97 -11.78 21.12 -2.44
CA GLN A 97 -12.33 22.34 -3.05
C GLN A 97 -12.65 23.45 -2.02
N GLN A 98 -12.73 23.13 -0.72
CA GLN A 98 -13.11 24.10 0.32
C GLN A 98 -11.92 24.75 1.05
N LEU A 99 -10.70 24.24 0.89
CA LEU A 99 -9.54 24.62 1.73
C LEU A 99 -8.46 25.47 1.04
N GLN A 100 -8.75 26.10 -0.11
CA GLN A 100 -7.80 27.04 -0.74
C GLN A 100 -8.26 28.51 -0.61
N PRO A 101 -8.00 29.21 0.50
CA PRO A 101 -8.05 30.66 0.54
C PRO A 101 -6.77 31.22 -0.11
N GLY A 102 -6.81 31.54 -1.40
CA GLY A 102 -5.91 32.54 -2.00
C GLY A 102 -4.99 32.13 -3.16
N ALA A 103 -4.98 30.87 -3.62
CA ALA A 103 -4.19 30.51 -4.80
C ALA A 103 -4.91 30.90 -6.11
N ARG A 104 -4.74 32.15 -6.57
CA ARG A 104 -5.03 32.50 -7.96
C ARG A 104 -4.08 31.69 -8.86
N ALA A 105 -4.62 30.70 -9.54
CA ALA A 105 -3.91 29.94 -10.57
C ALA A 105 -3.45 30.89 -11.68
N LEU A 106 -2.13 31.07 -11.80
CA LEU A 106 -1.50 31.62 -12.99
C LEU A 106 -1.37 30.46 -13.98
N GLN A 107 -2.24 30.50 -14.99
CA GLN A 107 -2.40 29.43 -15.97
C GLN A 107 -1.32 29.54 -17.05
N SER A 108 -0.28 28.70 -16.97
CA SER A 108 0.58 28.38 -18.11
C SER A 108 -0.10 27.31 -18.95
N GLN A 109 -0.66 27.73 -20.09
CA GLN A 109 -1.19 26.84 -21.11
C GLN A 109 -0.06 26.02 -21.75
N GLN A 110 0.00 24.72 -21.48
CA GLN A 110 0.64 23.77 -22.38
C GLN A 110 0.02 22.37 -22.20
N TYR A 111 -0.75 21.96 -23.22
CA TYR A 111 -1.28 20.62 -23.50
C TYR A 111 -2.06 19.89 -22.39
N SER A 112 -3.30 20.31 -22.14
CA SER A 112 -4.29 19.47 -21.46
C SER A 112 -5.12 18.71 -22.51
N SER A 113 -4.98 17.39 -22.57
CA SER A 113 -5.98 16.52 -23.20
C SER A 113 -7.29 16.62 -22.41
N ALA A 114 -8.41 16.81 -23.11
CA ALA A 114 -9.74 17.12 -22.56
C ALA A 114 -10.43 15.99 -21.75
N SER A 115 -9.66 15.19 -21.01
CA SER A 115 -10.13 14.03 -20.22
C SER A 115 -9.74 14.07 -18.74
N ASP A 116 -8.94 15.03 -18.29
CA ASP A 116 -8.66 15.17 -16.86
C ASP A 116 -9.90 15.80 -16.19
N SER A 117 -10.76 14.96 -15.65
CA SER A 117 -11.72 15.37 -14.62
C SER A 117 -10.96 16.18 -13.56
N LEU A 118 -11.57 17.22 -12.98
CA LEU A 118 -11.03 17.98 -11.83
C LEU A 118 -10.80 17.13 -10.56
N ALA A 119 -10.83 15.80 -10.68
CA ALA A 119 -10.47 14.87 -9.64
C ALA A 119 -8.96 14.83 -9.47
N ALA A 120 -8.57 14.88 -8.21
CA ALA A 120 -7.24 14.61 -7.75
C ALA A 120 -7.34 13.68 -6.54
N ILE A 121 -6.35 12.80 -6.40
CA ILE A 121 -6.15 11.98 -5.22
C ILE A 121 -5.00 12.56 -4.40
N ASP A 122 -4.97 12.25 -3.12
CA ASP A 122 -3.82 12.55 -2.27
C ASP A 122 -2.73 11.49 -2.50
N ALA A 123 -1.53 11.93 -2.88
CA ALA A 123 -0.38 11.08 -3.11
C ALA A 123 0.01 10.29 -1.85
N LEU A 124 -0.07 10.90 -0.66
CA LEU A 124 0.27 10.23 0.59
C LEU A 124 -0.71 9.10 0.90
N GLU A 125 -1.99 9.24 0.55
CA GLU A 125 -2.96 8.15 0.68
C GLU A 125 -2.53 6.94 -0.15
N PHE A 126 -2.19 7.15 -1.42
CA PHE A 126 -1.79 6.07 -2.32
C PHE A 126 -0.44 5.47 -1.95
N LEU A 127 0.59 6.30 -1.77
CA LEU A 127 1.96 5.86 -1.53
C LEU A 127 2.12 5.19 -0.16
N SER A 128 1.44 5.70 0.88
CA SER A 128 1.43 5.03 2.19
C SER A 128 0.65 3.72 2.14
N ALA A 129 -0.46 3.66 1.40
CA ALA A 129 -1.23 2.42 1.25
C ALA A 129 -0.40 1.30 0.61
N ILE A 130 0.33 1.59 -0.47
CA ILE A 130 1.20 0.58 -1.12
C ILE A 130 2.39 0.19 -0.22
N ALA A 131 2.89 1.09 0.64
CA ALA A 131 3.92 0.77 1.62
C ALA A 131 3.42 -0.18 2.72
N PHE A 132 2.17 -0.04 3.16
CA PHE A 132 1.58 -0.92 4.17
C PHE A 132 1.37 -2.35 3.68
N ILE A 133 0.90 -2.52 2.44
CA ILE A 133 0.70 -3.83 1.79
C ILE A 133 1.96 -4.39 1.12
N ALA A 134 3.08 -3.68 1.23
CA ALA A 134 4.36 -4.16 0.73
C ALA A 134 4.89 -5.32 1.59
N ALA A 135 5.59 -6.25 0.94
CA ALA A 135 6.27 -7.39 1.57
C ALA A 135 7.61 -6.91 2.13
N ILE A 136 7.55 -6.10 3.18
CA ILE A 136 8.66 -5.42 3.84
C ILE A 136 8.62 -5.75 5.34
N PRO A 137 9.75 -6.13 5.96
CA PRO A 137 9.84 -6.30 7.41
C PRO A 137 9.34 -5.06 8.19
N LEU A 138 8.75 -5.28 9.36
CA LEU A 138 8.10 -4.20 10.12
C LEU A 138 9.03 -3.02 10.44
N ASP A 139 10.29 -3.30 10.80
CA ASP A 139 11.29 -2.28 11.08
C ASP A 139 11.61 -1.42 9.85
N GLU A 140 11.90 -2.05 8.71
CA GLU A 140 12.13 -1.34 7.45
C GLU A 140 10.88 -0.58 6.97
N LYS A 141 9.69 -1.12 7.22
CA LYS A 141 8.40 -0.50 6.89
C LYS A 141 8.15 0.76 7.73
N ILE A 142 8.49 0.73 9.02
CA ILE A 142 8.42 1.90 9.90
C ILE A 142 9.36 3.00 9.39
N ASP A 143 10.59 2.64 9.03
CA ASP A 143 11.59 3.59 8.54
C ASP A 143 11.13 4.25 7.25
N LEU A 144 10.64 3.46 6.29
CA LEU A 144 10.10 3.95 5.03
C LEU A 144 8.91 4.91 5.23
N LEU A 145 8.02 4.60 6.19
CA LEU A 145 6.90 5.48 6.51
C LEU A 145 7.38 6.78 7.17
N PHE A 146 8.29 6.69 8.13
CA PHE A 146 8.84 7.86 8.80
C PHE A 146 9.49 8.82 7.79
N ASP A 147 10.36 8.30 6.92
CA ASP A 147 11.02 9.08 5.88
C ASP A 147 10.01 9.72 4.91
N SER A 148 8.87 9.05 4.67
CA SER A 148 7.81 9.62 3.82
C SER A 148 6.95 10.68 4.52
N TRP A 149 6.97 10.73 5.85
CA TRP A 149 6.18 11.66 6.66
C TRP A 149 6.98 12.92 7.00
N ASP A 150 8.31 12.83 7.03
CA ASP A 150 9.24 13.95 7.22
C ASP A 150 9.32 14.77 5.93
N MET A 151 8.34 15.66 5.76
CA MET A 151 8.22 16.51 4.58
C MET A 151 9.26 17.63 4.57
N SER A 152 9.79 17.99 5.73
CA SER A 152 10.83 18.99 5.90
C SER A 152 12.25 18.47 5.64
N GLU A 153 12.41 17.13 5.62
CA GLU A 153 13.69 16.41 5.50
C GLU A 153 14.70 16.78 6.61
N ASP A 154 14.20 17.13 7.80
CA ASP A 154 15.04 17.54 8.94
C ASP A 154 15.41 16.39 9.89
N GLY A 155 14.89 15.18 9.62
CA GLY A 155 15.11 13.97 10.40
C GLY A 155 14.19 13.84 11.61
N ALA A 156 13.21 14.72 11.76
CA ALA A 156 12.21 14.71 12.81
C ALA A 156 10.81 14.99 12.25
N LEU A 157 9.76 14.60 12.98
CA LEU A 157 8.38 14.93 12.64
C LEU A 157 7.85 15.98 13.61
N ASP A 158 7.37 17.09 13.07
CA ASP A 158 6.51 18.00 13.83
C ASP A 158 5.05 17.49 13.91
N LEU A 159 4.22 18.18 14.69
CA LEU A 159 2.83 17.78 14.90
C LEU A 159 2.00 17.87 13.60
N ASP A 160 2.28 18.84 12.74
CA ASP A 160 1.54 19.06 11.50
C ASP A 160 1.89 17.95 10.50
N GLU A 161 3.19 17.64 10.33
CA GLU A 161 3.68 16.54 9.51
C GLU A 161 3.10 15.19 9.94
N PHE A 162 3.14 14.91 11.25
CA PHE A 162 2.58 13.69 11.81
C PHE A 162 1.06 13.61 11.59
N THR A 163 0.34 14.71 11.81
CA THR A 163 -1.12 14.73 11.70
C THR A 163 -1.58 14.58 10.25
N ILE A 164 -0.96 15.31 9.32
CA ILE A 164 -1.26 15.23 7.89
C ILE A 164 -0.99 13.81 7.39
N SER A 165 0.20 13.29 7.67
CA SER A 165 0.63 11.99 7.15
C SER A 165 -0.14 10.82 7.76
N LEU A 166 -0.44 10.86 9.07
CA LEU A 166 -1.30 9.87 9.72
C LEU A 166 -2.70 9.88 9.11
N LYS A 167 -3.27 11.06 8.88
CA LYS A 167 -4.60 11.22 8.29
C LYS A 167 -4.66 10.63 6.88
N SER A 168 -3.72 10.99 6.02
CA SER A 168 -3.65 10.47 4.65
C SER A 168 -3.39 8.96 4.64
N THR A 169 -2.52 8.46 5.52
CA THR A 169 -2.28 7.02 5.66
C THR A 169 -3.57 6.28 6.04
N LEU A 170 -4.25 6.68 7.12
CA LEU A 170 -5.48 6.01 7.56
C LEU A 170 -6.62 6.12 6.53
N SER A 171 -6.70 7.23 5.80
CA SER A 171 -7.65 7.41 4.71
C SER A 171 -7.36 6.45 3.54
N GLY A 172 -6.10 6.36 3.11
CA GLY A 172 -5.69 5.42 2.05
C GLY A 172 -5.94 3.97 2.43
N LEU A 173 -5.55 3.56 3.65
CA LEU A 173 -5.77 2.21 4.17
C LEU A 173 -7.25 1.82 4.21
N ALA A 174 -8.13 2.76 4.54
CA ALA A 174 -9.56 2.49 4.54
C ALA A 174 -10.15 2.29 3.13
N LYS A 175 -9.60 2.95 2.11
CA LYS A 175 -10.07 2.83 0.71
C LYS A 175 -9.66 1.50 0.08
N ILE A 176 -8.55 0.92 0.51
CA ILE A 176 -8.03 -0.32 -0.07
C ILE A 176 -8.62 -1.59 0.53
N ILE A 177 -9.44 -1.49 1.58
CA ILE A 177 -10.11 -2.64 2.20
C ILE A 177 -11.60 -2.69 1.84
N GLN A 178 -12.08 -3.90 1.56
CA GLN A 178 -13.48 -4.18 1.25
C GLN A 178 -14.04 -5.32 2.12
N PRO A 179 -15.29 -5.24 2.60
CA PRO A 179 -15.92 -6.34 3.33
C PRO A 179 -16.07 -7.61 2.48
N VAL A 180 -15.68 -8.77 3.00
CA VAL A 180 -15.81 -10.07 2.30
C VAL A 180 -17.22 -10.65 2.42
N ALA A 181 -17.95 -10.31 3.49
CA ALA A 181 -19.30 -10.80 3.74
C ALA A 181 -20.38 -9.73 3.47
N PRO A 182 -21.50 -10.06 2.80
CA PRO A 182 -22.58 -9.12 2.52
C PRO A 182 -23.28 -8.57 3.79
N SER A 183 -23.22 -9.30 4.92
CA SER A 183 -23.72 -8.83 6.22
C SER A 183 -22.92 -7.66 6.79
N LEU A 184 -21.60 -7.62 6.53
CA LEU A 184 -20.72 -6.51 6.87
C LEU A 184 -20.80 -5.40 5.83
N ALA A 185 -21.00 -5.72 4.55
CA ALA A 185 -21.28 -4.72 3.52
C ALA A 185 -22.52 -3.88 3.89
N THR A 186 -23.59 -4.52 4.39
CA THR A 186 -24.82 -3.81 4.81
C THR A 186 -24.62 -2.94 6.07
N ARG A 187 -23.67 -3.28 6.95
CA ARG A 187 -23.28 -2.44 8.10
C ARG A 187 -22.31 -1.33 7.68
N ALA A 188 -21.36 -1.62 6.79
CA ALA A 188 -20.40 -0.68 6.25
C ALA A 188 -21.05 0.38 5.35
N THR A 189 -22.13 0.04 4.62
CA THR A 189 -22.92 1.02 3.87
C THR A 189 -23.75 1.95 4.76
N ASN A 190 -23.96 1.59 6.03
CA ASN A 190 -24.69 2.41 7.01
C ASN A 190 -23.76 3.19 7.96
N VAL A 191 -22.47 2.85 7.98
CA VAL A 191 -21.47 3.61 8.72
C VAL A 191 -20.81 4.53 7.71
N ASP A 192 -21.04 5.82 7.89
CA ASP A 192 -20.41 6.85 7.05
C ASP A 192 -18.89 6.60 7.03
N PRO A 193 -18.25 6.35 5.87
CA PRO A 193 -16.80 6.18 5.78
C PRO A 193 -16.05 7.49 6.07
N VAL A 194 -16.77 8.56 6.41
CA VAL A 194 -16.25 9.79 6.98
C VAL A 194 -15.47 9.44 8.24
N VAL A 195 -14.15 9.35 8.07
CA VAL A 195 -13.24 9.46 9.20
C VAL A 195 -13.47 10.84 9.78
N ASP A 196 -14.02 10.91 10.99
CA ASP A 196 -14.24 12.17 11.69
C ASP A 196 -12.90 12.89 11.82
N GLU A 197 -12.75 14.00 11.11
CA GLU A 197 -11.47 14.73 11.04
C GLU A 197 -11.00 15.13 12.42
N GLU A 198 -11.94 15.57 13.26
CA GLU A 198 -11.66 15.99 14.63
C GLU A 198 -11.14 14.80 15.44
N GLU A 199 -11.69 13.61 15.20
CA GLU A 199 -11.24 12.39 15.86
C GLU A 199 -9.81 12.00 15.42
N ILE A 200 -9.47 12.15 14.15
CA ILE A 200 -8.10 11.92 13.67
C ILE A 200 -7.15 12.94 14.28
N ILE A 201 -7.52 14.21 14.36
CA ILE A 201 -6.68 15.26 14.96
C ILE A 201 -6.42 14.94 16.43
N ILE A 202 -7.45 14.61 17.20
CA ILE A 202 -7.31 14.22 18.62
C ILE A 202 -6.43 12.96 18.75
N LEU A 203 -6.62 11.98 17.87
CA LEU A 203 -5.79 10.77 17.84
C LEU A 203 -4.34 11.10 17.52
N ALA A 204 -4.09 11.95 16.52
CA ALA A 204 -2.77 12.36 16.10
C ALA A 204 -2.05 13.08 17.24
N GLU A 205 -2.68 14.08 17.85
CA GLU A 205 -2.11 14.78 19.00
C GLU A 205 -1.82 13.87 20.20
N SER A 206 -2.73 12.92 20.48
CA SER A 206 -2.54 11.97 21.58
C SER A 206 -1.35 11.05 21.34
N ASN A 207 -1.24 10.48 20.14
CA ASN A 207 -0.11 9.63 19.79
C ASN A 207 1.18 10.44 19.71
N PHE A 208 1.14 11.65 19.15
CA PHE A 208 2.30 12.53 19.04
C PHE A 208 2.91 12.81 20.42
N ARG A 209 2.06 13.19 21.39
CA ARG A 209 2.49 13.37 22.79
C ARG A 209 3.01 12.07 23.41
N GLU A 210 2.40 10.93 23.12
CA GLU A 210 2.87 9.63 23.65
C GLU A 210 4.25 9.25 23.10
N ILE A 211 4.45 9.44 21.79
CA ILE A 211 5.71 9.15 21.09
C ILE A 211 6.81 10.10 21.55
N ALA A 212 6.54 11.41 21.66
CA ALA A 212 7.51 12.39 22.15
C ALA A 212 8.00 12.08 23.58
N ASN A 213 7.22 11.33 24.36
CA ASN A 213 7.59 10.86 25.69
C ASN A 213 8.29 9.49 25.70
N CYS A 214 8.39 8.79 24.56
CA CYS A 214 9.20 7.58 24.45
C CYS A 214 10.69 7.92 24.64
N GLY A 215 11.39 7.15 25.46
CA GLY A 215 12.82 7.35 25.75
C GLY A 215 13.18 8.44 26.78
N VAL A 216 12.24 9.29 27.22
CA VAL A 216 12.52 10.30 28.25
C VAL A 216 12.44 9.67 29.64
N ALA A 217 13.58 9.25 30.19
CA ALA A 217 13.71 9.10 31.63
C ALA A 217 13.43 10.47 32.25
N VAL A 218 12.45 10.57 33.16
CA VAL A 218 12.02 11.83 33.77
C VAL A 218 13.16 12.44 34.60
N SER A 219 14.08 13.15 33.96
CA SER A 219 14.93 14.15 34.60
C SER A 219 14.17 15.46 34.55
N LYS A 220 13.55 15.80 35.68
CA LYS A 220 12.96 17.12 35.94
C LYS A 220 14.07 18.17 35.92
N GLU A 221 14.39 18.72 34.76
CA GLU A 221 15.04 20.02 34.68
C GLU A 221 14.24 20.93 33.73
N LYS A 222 13.72 22.01 34.31
CA LYS A 222 13.07 23.11 33.61
C LYS A 222 14.14 23.93 32.87
N ILE A 223 13.93 24.16 31.58
CA ILE A 223 14.19 25.42 30.83
C ILE A 223 13.15 25.37 29.69
N ALA A 224 12.12 26.21 29.62
CA ALA A 224 12.12 27.63 29.28
C ALA A 224 12.74 27.95 27.91
N GLU A 225 12.18 27.37 26.84
CA GLU A 225 11.94 28.02 25.55
C GLU A 225 10.93 27.16 24.79
N GLN A 226 10.12 27.79 23.95
CA GLN A 226 9.00 27.18 23.23
C GLN A 226 9.58 26.43 22.01
N GLU A 227 10.48 25.48 22.25
CA GLU A 227 10.96 24.57 21.20
C GLU A 227 9.74 23.77 20.70
N SER A 228 9.53 23.82 19.39
CA SER A 228 8.57 22.95 18.72
C SER A 228 8.96 21.51 19.04
N VAL A 229 8.13 20.83 19.84
CA VAL A 229 8.34 19.43 20.17
C VAL A 229 8.27 18.64 18.87
N THR A 230 9.30 17.87 18.56
CA THR A 230 9.36 16.97 17.41
C THR A 230 9.56 15.52 17.85
N ILE A 231 9.31 14.59 16.94
CA ILE A 231 9.49 13.15 17.13
C ILE A 231 10.62 12.66 16.24
N THR A 232 11.58 11.94 16.82
CA THR A 232 12.63 11.27 16.06
C THR A 232 12.18 9.91 15.50
N CYS A 233 12.87 9.42 14.47
CA CYS A 233 12.65 8.08 13.91
C CYS A 233 12.75 6.99 15.00
N GLU A 234 13.71 7.10 15.92
CA GLU A 234 13.89 6.13 17.01
C GLU A 234 12.69 6.09 17.96
N GLN A 235 12.15 7.25 18.35
CA GLN A 235 10.96 7.35 19.19
C GLN A 235 9.72 6.78 18.50
N PHE A 236 9.53 7.12 17.21
CA PHE A 236 8.44 6.59 16.42
C PHE A 236 8.53 5.06 16.29
N ARG A 237 9.72 4.53 16.01
CA ARG A 237 9.98 3.09 15.94
C ARG A 237 9.71 2.40 17.26
N GLU A 238 10.17 2.95 18.37
CA GLU A 238 9.92 2.42 19.70
C GLU A 238 8.41 2.37 20.00
N PHE A 239 7.68 3.44 19.67
CA PHE A 239 6.23 3.50 19.82
C PHE A 239 5.53 2.44 18.97
N CYS A 240 5.82 2.35 17.67
CA CYS A 240 5.23 1.36 16.78
C CYS A 240 5.50 -0.08 17.24
N MET A 241 6.68 -0.35 17.81
CA MET A 241 7.02 -1.67 18.34
C MET A 241 6.41 -1.98 19.72
N LYS A 242 6.07 -0.98 20.55
CA LYS A 242 5.52 -1.22 21.90
C LYS A 242 4.01 -1.05 21.97
N ASN A 243 3.44 -0.19 21.13
CA ASN A 243 2.02 0.10 21.13
C ASN A 243 1.24 -1.02 20.43
N LYS A 244 0.40 -1.71 21.20
CA LYS A 244 -0.40 -2.84 20.71
C LYS A 244 -1.30 -2.48 19.53
N ARG A 245 -1.88 -1.27 19.52
CA ARG A 245 -2.79 -0.84 18.44
C ARG A 245 -2.02 -0.52 17.16
N ALA A 246 -0.84 0.09 17.28
CA ALA A 246 0.02 0.35 16.13
C ALA A 246 0.43 -0.99 15.47
N LYS A 247 0.89 -1.97 16.27
CA LYS A 247 1.20 -3.32 15.78
C LYS A 247 0.02 -4.00 15.11
N GLU A 248 -1.14 -3.98 15.74
CA GLU A 248 -2.36 -4.56 15.17
C GLU A 248 -2.73 -3.97 13.80
N LEU A 249 -2.44 -2.69 13.56
CA LEU A 249 -2.63 -2.04 12.27
C LEU A 249 -1.61 -2.53 11.22
N PHE A 250 -0.33 -2.65 11.57
CA PHE A 250 0.68 -3.19 10.66
C PHE A 250 0.38 -4.66 10.32
N ASP A 251 0.10 -5.47 11.33
CA ASP A 251 -0.21 -6.89 11.16
C ASP A 251 -1.50 -7.15 10.34
N LEU A 252 -2.40 -6.18 10.25
CA LEU A 252 -3.59 -6.27 9.39
C LEU A 252 -3.21 -6.33 7.91
N PHE A 253 -2.19 -5.56 7.52
CA PHE A 253 -1.72 -5.44 6.13
C PHE A 253 -0.47 -6.27 5.85
N ASP A 254 0.14 -6.86 6.87
CA ASP A 254 1.24 -7.81 6.74
C ASP A 254 0.69 -9.25 6.59
N VAL A 255 0.40 -9.64 5.35
CA VAL A 255 -0.05 -11.00 5.01
C VAL A 255 1.15 -11.89 4.59
N ALA A 256 2.34 -11.32 4.47
CA ALA A 256 3.46 -11.95 3.78
C ALA A 256 4.30 -12.91 4.63
N ASP A 257 4.20 -12.92 5.98
CA ASP A 257 5.12 -13.75 6.78
C ASP A 257 4.57 -14.35 8.08
N ALA A 258 3.26 -14.59 8.16
CA ALA A 258 2.71 -15.42 9.24
C ALA A 258 3.08 -16.90 9.03
N SER A 259 4.34 -17.26 9.30
CA SER A 259 4.69 -18.58 9.79
C SER A 259 4.11 -18.69 11.21
N PRO A 260 3.07 -19.51 11.47
CA PRO A 260 2.55 -19.62 12.80
C PRO A 260 3.45 -20.56 13.60
N GLU A 261 4.30 -20.00 14.46
CA GLU A 261 4.53 -20.68 15.74
C GLU A 261 3.19 -20.65 16.49
N ASN A 262 2.47 -21.76 16.38
CA ASN A 262 1.27 -22.14 17.15
C ASN A 262 -0.01 -21.33 16.90
N GLY A 263 -0.91 -21.88 16.09
CA GLY A 263 -2.34 -21.53 16.17
C GLY A 263 -3.09 -21.70 14.85
N ASP A 264 -3.90 -22.75 14.80
CA ASP A 264 -4.68 -23.28 13.68
C ASP A 264 -5.60 -22.28 12.92
N ALA A 265 -5.72 -22.54 11.59
CA ALA A 265 -6.62 -21.96 10.55
C ALA A 265 -6.29 -20.56 9.95
N GLY A 266 -6.03 -20.38 8.64
CA GLY A 266 -6.15 -21.30 7.51
C GLY A 266 -5.79 -20.64 6.17
N GLY A 267 -4.50 -20.34 5.96
CA GLY A 267 -3.94 -20.42 4.61
C GLY A 267 -3.99 -21.89 4.17
N ARG A 268 -4.32 -22.18 2.90
CA ARG A 268 -4.25 -23.57 2.43
C ARG A 268 -2.81 -24.03 2.61
N GLN A 269 -2.62 -24.93 3.57
CA GLN A 269 -1.35 -25.57 3.88
C GLN A 269 -0.69 -25.99 2.57
N LEU A 270 0.59 -25.71 2.43
CA LEU A 270 1.36 -26.25 1.32
C LEU A 270 1.37 -27.77 1.47
N THR A 271 0.41 -28.42 0.81
CA THR A 271 0.10 -29.85 1.03
C THR A 271 1.12 -30.76 0.36
N ASN A 272 1.84 -30.25 -0.65
CA ASN A 272 2.76 -31.05 -1.42
C ASN A 272 3.85 -30.20 -2.08
N VAL A 273 5.09 -30.67 -2.01
CA VAL A 273 6.23 -30.15 -2.78
C VAL A 273 6.62 -31.23 -3.77
N VAL A 274 6.59 -30.90 -5.05
CA VAL A 274 7.01 -31.83 -6.12
C VAL A 274 8.20 -31.22 -6.85
N LYS A 275 9.26 -32.01 -7.01
CA LYS A 275 10.37 -31.64 -7.89
C LYS A 275 9.87 -31.71 -9.33
N ALA A 276 9.68 -30.54 -9.95
CA ALA A 276 9.11 -30.44 -11.29
C ALA A 276 10.15 -30.49 -12.42
N HIS A 277 11.30 -29.84 -12.21
CA HIS A 277 12.33 -29.63 -13.23
C HIS A 277 13.74 -29.79 -12.64
N GLU A 278 14.73 -30.12 -13.48
CA GLU A 278 16.15 -30.12 -13.10
C GLU A 278 16.79 -28.71 -13.23
N GLY A 279 16.05 -27.75 -13.79
CA GLY A 279 16.42 -26.35 -13.89
C GLY A 279 15.36 -25.42 -13.30
N ALA A 280 15.69 -24.13 -13.21
CA ALA A 280 14.73 -23.11 -12.77
C ALA A 280 13.46 -23.15 -13.63
N ILE A 281 12.29 -23.10 -12.98
CA ILE A 281 11.00 -22.96 -13.64
C ILE A 281 10.93 -21.53 -14.20
N THR A 282 10.66 -21.40 -15.49
CA THR A 282 10.61 -20.11 -16.20
C THR A 282 9.23 -19.73 -16.70
N ALA A 283 8.27 -20.67 -16.66
CA ALA A 283 6.88 -20.43 -17.05
C ALA A 283 5.92 -21.32 -16.24
N LEU A 284 4.78 -20.77 -15.85
CA LEU A 284 3.68 -21.48 -15.19
C LEU A 284 2.34 -21.00 -15.79
N SER A 285 1.42 -21.93 -16.06
CA SER A 285 0.07 -21.62 -16.52
C SER A 285 -0.92 -22.64 -15.98
N TYR A 286 -2.04 -22.18 -15.42
CA TYR A 286 -3.10 -23.04 -14.91
C TYR A 286 -4.42 -22.74 -15.61
N SER A 287 -5.07 -23.77 -16.15
CA SER A 287 -6.38 -23.65 -16.80
C SER A 287 -7.15 -24.96 -16.73
N ALA A 288 -8.45 -24.89 -16.42
CA ALA A 288 -9.38 -26.02 -16.46
C ALA A 288 -8.90 -27.30 -15.73
N GLY A 289 -8.28 -27.16 -14.55
CA GLY A 289 -7.81 -28.29 -13.74
C GLY A 289 -6.46 -28.87 -14.20
N LEU A 290 -5.70 -28.06 -14.94
CA LEU A 290 -4.43 -28.44 -15.52
C LEU A 290 -3.40 -27.36 -15.29
N LEU A 291 -2.28 -27.74 -14.66
CA LEU A 291 -1.11 -26.90 -14.52
C LEU A 291 -0.06 -27.29 -15.56
N LEU A 292 0.55 -26.31 -16.21
CA LEU A 292 1.71 -26.46 -17.08
C LEU A 292 2.88 -25.72 -16.46
N SER A 293 4.05 -26.38 -16.42
CA SER A 293 5.31 -25.76 -16.02
C SER A 293 6.37 -25.94 -17.11
N GLY A 294 7.13 -24.89 -17.40
CA GLY A 294 8.26 -24.92 -18.30
C GLY A 294 9.57 -24.61 -17.57
N GLY A 295 10.60 -25.44 -17.76
CA GLY A 295 11.89 -25.31 -17.09
C GLY A 295 13.05 -24.95 -18.02
N ARG A 296 14.14 -24.41 -17.46
CA ARG A 296 15.43 -24.23 -18.17
C ARG A 296 16.08 -25.54 -18.60
N ASP A 297 15.57 -26.68 -18.14
CA ASP A 297 15.91 -28.02 -18.63
C ASP A 297 15.32 -28.33 -20.01
N GLY A 298 14.54 -27.41 -20.60
CA GLY A 298 13.95 -27.55 -21.92
C GLY A 298 12.72 -28.47 -21.96
N GLN A 299 12.14 -28.76 -20.79
CA GLN A 299 10.96 -29.62 -20.66
C GLN A 299 9.72 -28.79 -20.32
N ILE A 300 8.57 -29.28 -20.80
CA ILE A 300 7.26 -28.85 -20.31
C ILE A 300 6.61 -30.05 -19.62
N ALA A 301 6.29 -29.85 -18.34
CA ALA A 301 5.56 -30.82 -17.55
C ALA A 301 4.09 -30.40 -17.40
N GLN A 302 3.21 -31.39 -17.49
CA GLN A 302 1.77 -31.22 -17.35
C GLN A 302 1.31 -31.91 -16.06
N TRP A 303 0.57 -31.18 -15.22
CA TRP A 303 0.12 -31.64 -13.90
C TRP A 303 -1.40 -31.57 -13.79
N ASP A 304 -1.97 -32.49 -13.03
CA ASP A 304 -3.36 -32.39 -12.58
C ASP A 304 -3.49 -31.58 -11.27
N ASP A 305 -4.74 -31.39 -10.83
CA ASP A 305 -5.08 -30.71 -9.58
C ASP A 305 -4.48 -31.33 -8.31
N LYS A 306 -3.92 -32.53 -8.42
CA LYS A 306 -3.26 -33.25 -7.33
C LYS A 306 -1.74 -33.24 -7.47
N LEU A 307 -1.20 -32.40 -8.37
CA LEU A 307 0.22 -32.30 -8.71
C LEU A 307 0.83 -33.65 -9.14
N LYS A 308 0.01 -34.53 -9.72
CA LYS A 308 0.52 -35.71 -10.42
C LYS A 308 0.86 -35.34 -11.84
N GLN A 309 2.10 -35.62 -12.23
CA GLN A 309 2.58 -35.42 -13.59
C GLN A 309 1.83 -36.38 -14.52
N LYS A 310 1.11 -35.83 -15.50
CA LYS A 310 0.38 -36.59 -16.52
C LYS A 310 1.23 -36.90 -17.74
N ASN A 311 2.06 -35.94 -18.16
CA ASN A 311 2.96 -36.07 -19.31
C ASN A 311 4.22 -35.22 -19.09
N ASP A 312 5.33 -35.70 -19.66
CA ASP A 312 6.55 -34.94 -19.89
C ASP A 312 6.79 -34.86 -21.39
N SER A 313 6.96 -33.64 -21.91
CA SER A 313 7.23 -33.42 -23.32
C SER A 313 8.42 -32.50 -23.47
N ARG A 314 9.42 -32.97 -24.22
CA ARG A 314 10.58 -32.16 -24.57
C ARG A 314 10.14 -31.12 -25.60
N TRP A 315 10.45 -29.86 -25.35
CA TRP A 315 10.18 -28.80 -26.31
C TRP A 315 10.99 -29.05 -27.58
N HIS A 316 10.33 -29.14 -28.74
CA HIS A 316 11.00 -29.27 -30.03
C HIS A 316 10.93 -27.92 -30.75
N PRO A 317 12.06 -27.29 -31.15
CA PRO A 317 12.08 -25.95 -31.76
C PRO A 317 11.33 -25.79 -33.08
N SER A 318 10.78 -26.88 -33.64
CA SER A 318 10.07 -26.90 -34.91
C SER A 318 8.58 -26.56 -34.82
N ILE A 319 8.04 -26.30 -33.63
CA ILE A 319 6.70 -25.71 -33.44
C ILE A 319 6.86 -24.20 -33.17
N GLY A 320 7.48 -23.52 -34.12
CA GLY A 320 7.50 -22.07 -34.19
C GLY A 320 6.48 -21.64 -35.23
N TYR A 321 5.68 -20.61 -34.89
CA TYR A 321 4.56 -20.02 -35.64
C TYR A 321 3.19 -20.66 -35.41
N LEU A 322 2.60 -20.32 -34.25
CA LEU A 322 1.19 -19.93 -34.16
C LEU A 322 1.12 -18.58 -33.43
#